data_AF-A0A9W6G7K2-F1
#
_entry.id   AF-A0A9W6G7K2-F1
#
_cell.length_a   1.000
_cell.length_b   1.000
_cell.length_c   1.000
_cell.angle_alpha   90.00
_cell.angle_beta   90.00
_cell.angle_gamma   90.00
#
_symmetry.space_group_name_H-M   'P 1'
#
loop_
_entity.id
_entity.type
_entity.pdbx_description
1 polymer ?
#
loop_
_entity_poly.entity_id
_entity_poly.type
_entity_poly.pdbx_seq_one_letter_code
_entity_poly.pdbx_strand_id
1 'polypeptide(L)'
;MGALAATGLTFASANQALAEEGCEVDYNIVSTWGGGFQANVVITADEAINGWEVKWNFPSGTTVSNAWNVGWSQSGTGFTGKDVGWNASIGSGQSREVFGFIGSGSSATPGQFTVNGDVCNGPVDPPTSTTPTDGPTTGDPGGGGDKVDNPYRDAQVYVNPQWSARAAAEPGGDAIADQPTGVWLDRTSAIYGNSSPTTGSMGLEDHLDEALEQGADVVQIVIYNLPGRDCAALASNGELGQTEIAEYKSEYIDPIVEIQGQAKYADLRIVNVVEIDSLPNLVTNVTPRATAVPNCDVMKNNGNYVDGVSYAVSELGALPNTYNYIDAGHHGWIGWGDTNPQYDNFFAAAELFGSLIGENGMTADDVHGFISNTANYSALEEPYWAVNQNVGGQALNQNPNLPWVDWNDFNNEKDFTEAMREELIANGFNDDIGMLIDTSRNGWGGDYRPTATSTSTNPVTFVDESRIDQRFQKGNWCNQAGAGLGERPQADPEPWIDAYVWIKPPGESDGASEEIPNNEGKGFDEMCDPDYGGNIRNGNNPSGARDNMPLSGHWSSEQFAELLENAYPPVN
;
A
#
# COMPACT_ATOMS: atom_id res chain seq x y z
N MET A 1 93.98 -4.71 19.65
CA MET A 1 93.67 -5.70 18.60
C MET A 1 92.19 -6.01 18.75
N GLY A 2 91.28 -5.94 17.77
CA GLY A 2 91.37 -5.63 16.33
C GLY A 2 90.30 -6.44 15.58
N ALA A 3 89.67 -5.86 14.53
CA ALA A 3 88.47 -6.34 13.78
C ALA A 3 87.11 -6.14 14.52
N LEU A 4 86.08 -5.48 13.96
CA LEU A 4 85.27 -5.73 12.73
C LEU A 4 84.48 -7.05 12.82
N ALA A 5 83.17 -7.14 12.55
CA ALA A 5 82.14 -6.18 12.09
C ALA A 5 80.78 -6.52 12.79
N ALA A 6 79.58 -5.98 12.48
CA ALA A 6 79.08 -5.14 11.39
C ALA A 6 77.88 -4.26 11.86
N THR A 7 77.15 -3.64 10.92
CA THR A 7 75.95 -2.80 11.15
C THR A 7 74.63 -3.55 10.95
N GLY A 8 73.62 -3.22 11.76
CA GLY A 8 72.24 -3.69 11.60
C GLY A 8 71.27 -2.80 12.39
N LEU A 9 70.78 -1.72 11.76
CA LEU A 9 69.68 -0.90 12.30
C LEU A 9 68.36 -1.61 12.01
N THR A 10 67.83 -2.34 12.99
CA THR A 10 66.42 -2.72 12.99
C THR A 10 65.59 -1.50 13.41
N PHE A 11 65.16 -0.69 12.45
CA PHE A 11 63.94 0.07 12.65
C PHE A 11 62.82 -0.95 12.87
N ALA A 12 62.20 -0.93 14.04
CA ALA A 12 60.88 -1.51 14.16
C ALA A 12 59.98 -0.68 13.25
N SER A 13 59.62 -1.24 12.10
CA SER A 13 58.42 -0.81 11.39
C SER A 13 57.28 -0.96 12.39
N ALA A 14 56.73 0.16 12.85
CA ALA A 14 55.44 0.12 13.53
C ALA A 14 54.51 -0.67 12.61
N ASN A 15 53.78 -1.64 13.17
CA ASN A 15 52.59 -2.13 12.49
C ASN A 15 51.79 -0.88 12.14
N GLN A 16 51.47 -0.70 10.86
CA GLN A 16 50.43 0.25 10.53
C GLN A 16 49.23 -0.17 11.35
N ALA A 17 48.62 0.78 12.07
CA ALA A 17 47.29 0.53 12.59
C ALA A 17 46.45 0.09 11.39
N LEU A 18 45.78 -1.05 11.52
CA LEU A 18 44.63 -1.31 10.67
C LEU A 18 43.74 -0.09 10.85
N ALA A 19 43.31 0.52 9.74
CA ALA A 19 42.25 1.51 9.83
C ALA A 19 41.08 0.79 10.51
N GLU A 20 40.58 1.40 11.57
CA GLU A 20 39.41 0.92 12.30
C GLU A 20 38.26 0.93 11.28
N GLU A 21 37.69 -0.24 10.98
CA GLU A 21 36.48 -0.34 10.17
C GLU A 21 35.37 0.30 11.01
N GLY A 22 35.10 1.56 10.70
CA GLY A 22 34.11 2.39 11.35
C GLY A 22 33.35 3.15 10.28
N CYS A 23 32.03 2.95 10.29
CA CYS A 23 31.02 3.36 9.32
C CYS A 23 31.14 2.79 7.90
N GLU A 24 29.99 2.41 7.37
CA GLU A 24 29.73 2.23 5.94
C GLU A 24 28.71 3.29 5.49
N VAL A 25 28.86 3.80 4.26
CA VAL A 25 28.00 4.84 3.69
C VAL A 25 27.64 4.49 2.26
N ASP A 26 26.40 4.04 2.05
CA ASP A 26 25.89 3.82 0.70
C ASP A 26 25.41 5.13 0.08
N TYR A 27 25.73 5.26 -1.21
CA TYR A 27 25.40 6.40 -2.04
C TYR A 27 24.60 5.88 -3.23
N ASN A 28 23.29 5.86 -3.05
CA ASN A 28 22.36 5.13 -3.90
C ASN A 28 21.77 6.09 -4.94
N ILE A 29 22.12 5.91 -6.22
CA ILE A 29 21.51 6.67 -7.31
C ILE A 29 20.11 6.12 -7.58
N VAL A 30 19.10 6.86 -7.14
CA VAL A 30 17.67 6.52 -7.30
C VAL A 30 17.25 6.71 -8.76
N SER A 31 17.65 7.82 -9.38
CA SER A 31 17.30 8.12 -10.77
C SER A 31 18.31 9.07 -11.42
N THR A 32 18.39 9.06 -12.76
CA THR A 32 19.19 10.02 -13.53
C THR A 32 18.41 10.53 -14.74
N TRP A 33 18.61 11.80 -15.08
CA TRP A 33 18.03 12.45 -16.26
C TRP A 33 19.08 13.32 -16.96
N GLY A 34 18.72 13.90 -18.11
CA GLY A 34 19.61 14.72 -18.92
C GLY A 34 20.10 16.00 -18.22
N GLY A 35 21.14 15.88 -17.39
CA GLY A 35 21.77 16.97 -16.64
C GLY A 35 21.69 16.87 -15.11
N GLY A 36 20.97 15.89 -14.55
CA GLY A 36 20.81 15.73 -13.11
C GLY A 36 20.46 14.32 -12.66
N PHE A 37 20.39 14.13 -11.35
CA PHE A 37 20.13 12.86 -10.71
C PHE A 37 19.54 13.05 -9.31
N GLN A 38 18.85 12.03 -8.81
CA GLN A 38 18.49 11.89 -7.39
C GLN A 38 19.39 10.83 -6.76
N ALA A 39 19.85 11.09 -5.54
CA ALA A 39 20.65 10.15 -4.77
C ALA A 39 20.23 10.16 -3.30
N ASN A 40 20.14 8.97 -2.72
CA ASN A 40 19.91 8.76 -1.30
C ASN A 40 21.22 8.34 -0.62
N VAL A 41 21.36 8.68 0.66
CA VAL A 41 22.55 8.37 1.48
C VAL A 41 22.11 7.55 2.68
N VAL A 42 22.68 6.36 2.80
CA VAL A 42 22.51 5.46 3.95
C VAL A 42 23.78 5.52 4.79
N ILE A 43 23.65 5.45 6.12
CA ILE A 43 24.77 5.23 7.03
C ILE A 43 24.52 3.92 7.78
N THR A 44 25.47 3.01 7.71
CA THR A 44 25.54 1.81 8.56
C THR A 44 26.52 2.09 9.69
N ALA A 45 26.06 1.88 10.93
CA ALA A 45 26.75 2.32 12.13
C ALA A 45 27.24 1.11 12.94
N ASP A 46 28.56 0.88 13.00
CA ASP A 46 29.13 -0.22 13.79
C ASP A 46 28.89 -0.04 15.29
N GLU A 47 29.17 1.16 15.82
CA GLU A 47 28.72 1.62 17.13
C GLU A 47 27.55 2.60 16.99
N ALA A 48 26.70 2.69 18.03
CA ALA A 48 25.51 3.53 17.97
C ALA A 48 25.84 5.02 17.82
N ILE A 49 25.38 5.63 16.72
CA ILE A 49 25.58 7.05 16.40
C ILE A 49 24.43 7.87 16.99
N ASN A 50 24.75 9.02 17.57
CA ASN A 50 23.78 10.01 18.05
C ASN A 50 24.26 11.42 17.65
N GLY A 51 23.72 11.89 16.53
CA GLY A 51 24.23 13.03 15.76
C GLY A 51 25.25 12.56 14.73
N TRP A 52 25.04 12.92 13.46
CA TRP A 52 25.94 12.57 12.36
C TRP A 52 26.28 13.78 11.49
N GLU A 53 27.54 13.88 11.10
CA GLU A 53 28.05 14.80 10.09
C GLU A 53 28.76 14.00 9.01
N VAL A 54 28.14 13.86 7.82
CA VAL A 54 28.75 13.18 6.68
C VAL A 54 29.45 14.18 5.75
N LYS A 55 30.61 13.82 5.21
CA LYS A 55 31.35 14.63 4.23
C LYS A 55 31.94 13.77 3.12
N TRP A 56 32.04 14.36 1.93
CA TRP A 56 32.75 13.80 0.78
C TRP A 56 33.17 14.91 -0.19
N ASN A 57 33.90 14.54 -1.25
CA ASN A 57 34.15 15.40 -2.40
C ASN A 57 33.49 14.81 -3.66
N PHE A 58 32.61 15.59 -4.28
CA PHE A 58 32.04 15.25 -5.57
C PHE A 58 33.07 15.34 -6.72
N PRO A 59 32.83 14.64 -7.84
CA PRO A 59 33.49 14.94 -9.11
C PRO A 59 33.32 16.41 -9.52
N SER A 60 34.33 16.98 -10.19
CA SER A 60 34.30 18.37 -10.63
C SER A 60 33.15 18.66 -11.58
N GLY A 61 32.31 19.66 -11.25
CA GLY A 61 31.14 20.05 -12.05
C GLY A 61 29.81 19.51 -11.52
N THR A 62 29.83 18.72 -10.43
CA THR A 62 28.60 18.31 -9.73
C THR A 62 28.19 19.34 -8.68
N THR A 63 26.90 19.70 -8.62
CA THR A 63 26.33 20.60 -7.60
C THR A 63 24.99 20.09 -7.10
N VAL A 64 24.79 20.12 -5.78
CA VAL A 64 23.50 19.83 -5.14
C VAL A 64 22.59 21.04 -5.27
N SER A 65 21.37 20.81 -5.72
CA SER A 65 20.36 21.86 -5.97
C SER A 65 19.23 21.86 -4.94
N ASN A 66 18.90 20.69 -4.39
CA ASN A 66 17.97 20.51 -3.28
C ASN A 66 18.38 19.28 -2.46
N ALA A 67 18.07 19.25 -1.17
CA ALA A 67 18.19 18.07 -0.32
C ALA A 67 17.18 18.15 0.84
N TRP A 68 16.64 17.01 1.25
CA TRP A 68 15.67 16.87 2.36
C TRP A 68 16.31 16.11 3.51
N ASN A 69 15.73 16.17 4.71
CA ASN A 69 16.22 15.47 5.91
C ASN A 69 17.68 15.78 6.33
N VAL A 70 18.33 16.79 5.73
CA VAL A 70 19.74 17.12 6.00
C VAL A 70 20.00 18.63 6.12
N GLY A 71 20.74 19.01 7.16
CA GLY A 71 21.37 20.33 7.25
C GLY A 71 22.65 20.34 6.41
N TRP A 72 22.58 20.79 5.15
CA TRP A 72 23.68 20.65 4.20
C TRP A 72 24.37 21.95 3.79
N SER A 73 25.60 21.82 3.28
CA SER A 73 26.33 22.86 2.57
C SER A 73 27.29 22.27 1.54
N GLN A 74 27.53 22.99 0.45
CA GLN A 74 28.55 22.63 -0.55
C GLN A 74 29.47 23.82 -0.83
N SER A 75 30.77 23.57 -0.90
CA SER A 75 31.80 24.56 -1.27
C SER A 75 32.78 23.95 -2.26
N GLY A 76 32.70 24.39 -3.52
CA GLY A 76 33.40 23.73 -4.62
C GLY A 76 32.92 22.29 -4.77
N THR A 77 33.85 21.32 -4.71
CA THR A 77 33.53 19.88 -4.71
C THR A 77 33.13 19.33 -3.35
N GLY A 78 33.47 20.01 -2.25
CA GLY A 78 33.26 19.50 -0.90
C GLY A 78 31.81 19.65 -0.45
N PHE A 79 31.17 18.54 -0.11
CA PHE A 79 29.84 18.50 0.51
C PHE A 79 29.96 18.22 2.01
N THR A 80 29.03 18.74 2.79
CA THR A 80 28.85 18.41 4.21
C THR A 80 27.36 18.37 4.51
N GLY A 81 26.87 17.23 4.98
CA GLY A 81 25.51 17.03 5.48
C GLY A 81 25.52 16.75 6.97
N LYS A 82 24.47 17.17 7.68
CA LYS A 82 24.25 16.89 9.11
C LYS A 82 22.82 16.47 9.36
N ASP A 83 22.62 15.72 10.44
CA ASP A 83 21.29 15.42 10.96
C ASP A 83 20.45 16.69 11.21
N VAL A 84 19.13 16.52 11.18
CA VAL A 84 18.14 17.55 11.52
C VAL A 84 17.44 17.23 12.85
N GLY A 85 18.15 16.56 13.76
CA GLY A 85 17.68 16.16 15.09
C GLY A 85 16.89 14.85 15.11
N TRP A 86 15.81 14.71 14.34
CA TRP A 86 14.94 13.53 14.41
C TRP A 86 15.58 12.26 13.82
N ASN A 87 16.43 12.42 12.80
CA ASN A 87 17.19 11.35 12.14
C ASN A 87 18.62 11.20 12.70
N ALA A 88 18.93 11.82 13.83
CA ALA A 88 20.27 11.84 14.41
C ALA A 88 20.75 10.48 14.94
N SER A 89 19.82 9.59 15.33
CA SER A 89 20.17 8.32 15.98
C SER A 89 20.18 7.16 14.99
N ILE A 90 21.26 6.37 15.04
CA ILE A 90 21.42 5.10 14.31
C ILE A 90 21.94 4.07 15.33
N GLY A 91 21.30 2.90 15.40
CA GLY A 91 21.71 1.84 16.32
C GLY A 91 23.05 1.19 15.93
N SER A 92 23.73 0.56 16.88
CA SER A 92 24.90 -0.28 16.59
C SER A 92 24.46 -1.50 15.76
N GLY A 93 25.15 -1.76 14.66
CA GLY A 93 24.78 -2.78 13.67
C GLY A 93 23.52 -2.44 12.88
N GLN A 94 23.15 -1.17 12.74
CA GLN A 94 21.97 -0.74 11.98
C GLN A 94 22.35 0.16 10.81
N SER A 95 21.67 -0.06 9.69
CA SER A 95 21.67 0.84 8.53
C SER A 95 20.48 1.79 8.64
N ARG A 96 20.66 3.05 8.23
CA ARG A 96 19.57 4.03 8.16
C ARG A 96 19.75 4.93 6.94
N GLU A 97 18.73 5.04 6.10
CA GLU A 97 18.69 6.16 5.15
C GLU A 97 18.59 7.47 5.94
N VAL A 98 19.60 8.31 5.78
CA VAL A 98 19.73 9.55 6.55
C VAL A 98 19.21 10.75 5.78
N PHE A 99 19.34 10.77 4.45
CA PHE A 99 18.78 11.81 3.58
C PHE A 99 18.87 11.48 2.08
N GLY A 100 18.03 12.12 1.28
CA GLY A 100 18.16 12.20 -0.17
C GLY A 100 18.42 13.63 -0.68
N PHE A 101 18.92 13.72 -1.92
CA PHE A 101 19.19 14.99 -2.59
C PHE A 101 19.08 14.92 -4.11
N ILE A 102 18.84 16.07 -4.74
CA ILE A 102 18.89 16.27 -6.18
C ILE A 102 20.18 16.98 -6.58
N GLY A 103 21.02 16.28 -7.34
CA GLY A 103 22.25 16.79 -7.92
C GLY A 103 22.12 17.13 -9.41
N SER A 104 22.95 18.05 -9.86
CA SER A 104 23.20 18.31 -11.29
C SER A 104 24.66 18.01 -11.61
N GLY A 105 24.95 17.45 -12.78
CA GLY A 105 26.29 17.04 -13.19
C GLY A 105 26.52 15.52 -13.12
N SER A 106 27.66 15.09 -12.56
CA SER A 106 28.02 13.67 -12.49
C SER A 106 27.39 12.97 -11.29
N SER A 107 26.65 11.88 -11.55
CA SER A 107 26.11 10.94 -10.55
C SER A 107 27.12 9.91 -10.04
N ALA A 108 28.36 9.88 -10.56
CA ALA A 108 29.36 8.92 -10.11
C ALA A 108 29.67 9.07 -8.60
N THR A 109 29.68 7.94 -7.90
CA THR A 109 29.89 7.84 -6.46
C THR A 109 31.15 8.59 -5.99
N PRO A 110 31.04 9.46 -4.97
CA PRO A 110 32.19 10.10 -4.33
C PRO A 110 33.25 9.10 -3.85
N GLY A 111 34.52 9.43 -4.00
CA GLY A 111 35.62 8.48 -3.77
C GLY A 111 35.99 8.18 -2.31
N GLN A 112 35.51 8.98 -1.35
CA GLN A 112 35.69 8.74 0.08
C GLN A 112 34.62 9.50 0.87
N PHE A 113 34.03 8.82 1.84
CA PHE A 113 33.08 9.37 2.81
C PHE A 113 33.75 9.47 4.18
N THR A 114 33.30 10.43 4.99
CA THR A 114 33.60 10.44 6.43
C THR A 114 32.33 10.76 7.21
N VAL A 115 32.02 10.00 8.25
CA VAL A 115 30.94 10.30 9.21
C VAL A 115 31.58 10.68 10.55
N ASN A 116 31.19 11.84 11.10
CA ASN A 116 31.71 12.41 12.36
C ASN A 116 33.24 12.65 12.42
N GLY A 117 33.96 12.42 11.31
CA GLY A 117 35.42 12.56 11.19
C GLY A 117 36.14 11.24 10.91
N ASP A 118 35.46 10.11 11.12
CA ASP A 118 35.95 8.77 10.85
C ASP A 118 35.74 8.41 9.37
N VAL A 119 36.63 7.59 8.81
CA VAL A 119 36.68 7.29 7.37
C VAL A 119 35.86 6.04 7.06
N CYS A 120 34.70 6.24 6.45
CA CYS A 120 33.84 5.16 5.98
C CYS A 120 34.33 4.64 4.61
N ASN A 121 34.00 3.38 4.28
CA ASN A 121 34.27 2.72 2.99
C ASN A 121 35.76 2.75 2.60
N GLY A 122 36.57 1.88 3.23
CA GLY A 122 38.01 1.77 3.00
C GLY A 122 38.43 1.63 1.52
N PRO A 123 39.67 2.01 1.16
CA PRO A 123 40.05 2.23 -0.24
C PRO A 123 39.97 0.99 -1.12
N VAL A 124 39.06 1.04 -2.10
CA VAL A 124 38.96 0.07 -3.20
C VAL A 124 40.13 0.18 -4.18
N ASP A 125 40.89 -0.90 -4.36
CA ASP A 125 41.84 -1.03 -5.47
C ASP A 125 41.06 -1.21 -6.80
N PRO A 126 41.54 -0.67 -7.93
CA PRO A 126 40.75 -0.61 -9.16
C PRO A 126 40.54 -2.01 -9.79
N PRO A 127 39.31 -2.38 -10.18
CA PRO A 127 39.02 -3.72 -10.68
C PRO A 127 39.67 -3.96 -12.05
N THR A 128 40.28 -5.13 -12.21
CA THR A 128 40.80 -5.58 -13.51
C THR A 128 39.64 -6.05 -14.38
N SER A 129 39.44 -5.38 -15.51
CA SER A 129 38.37 -5.67 -16.47
C SER A 129 38.42 -7.12 -16.96
N THR A 130 37.41 -7.91 -16.60
CA THR A 130 36.98 -9.08 -17.38
C THR A 130 35.47 -9.01 -17.61
N THR A 131 35.08 -9.03 -18.87
CA THR A 131 33.70 -8.86 -19.34
C THR A 131 32.94 -10.19 -19.25
N PRO A 132 31.80 -10.28 -18.55
CA PRO A 132 30.83 -11.33 -18.80
C PRO A 132 30.09 -11.03 -20.11
N THR A 133 29.88 -12.05 -20.93
CA THR A 133 29.06 -11.93 -22.16
C THR A 133 27.68 -12.48 -21.85
N ASP A 134 26.62 -11.79 -22.26
CA ASP A 134 25.26 -12.29 -22.10
C ASP A 134 25.08 -13.68 -22.72
N GLY A 135 24.47 -14.57 -21.95
CA GLY A 135 23.97 -15.87 -22.39
C GLY A 135 22.51 -16.01 -21.93
N PRO A 136 21.58 -16.44 -22.80
CA PRO A 136 20.17 -16.49 -22.45
C PRO A 136 19.91 -17.63 -21.46
N THR A 137 19.35 -17.31 -20.30
CA THR A 137 18.84 -18.30 -19.34
C THR A 137 17.50 -18.86 -19.83
N THR A 138 17.56 -20.01 -20.48
CA THR A 138 16.42 -20.92 -20.56
C THR A 138 16.00 -21.35 -19.16
N GLY A 139 14.70 -21.31 -18.86
CA GLY A 139 14.19 -21.62 -17.53
C GLY A 139 14.46 -23.03 -17.02
N ASP A 140 14.37 -23.19 -15.70
CA ASP A 140 14.48 -24.46 -14.98
C ASP A 140 13.28 -24.58 -14.01
N PRO A 141 12.41 -25.59 -14.13
CA PRO A 141 11.33 -25.83 -13.19
C PRO A 141 11.84 -26.65 -11.99
N GLY A 142 12.28 -25.95 -10.94
CA GLY A 142 12.73 -26.54 -9.67
C GLY A 142 11.69 -26.34 -8.56
N GLY A 143 11.13 -27.43 -8.04
CA GLY A 143 9.97 -27.35 -7.13
C GLY A 143 10.30 -27.06 -5.66
N GLY A 144 9.43 -26.24 -5.04
CA GLY A 144 9.19 -26.14 -3.60
C GLY A 144 10.30 -25.49 -2.77
N GLY A 145 10.11 -24.23 -2.36
CA GLY A 145 10.98 -23.54 -1.42
C GLY A 145 10.41 -22.20 -0.97
N ASP A 146 10.61 -21.18 -1.78
CA ASP A 146 10.49 -19.78 -1.37
C ASP A 146 9.42 -19.04 -2.19
N LYS A 147 8.67 -18.14 -1.54
CA LYS A 147 7.69 -17.24 -2.18
C LYS A 147 8.42 -16.26 -3.10
N VAL A 148 7.79 -15.84 -4.21
CA VAL A 148 8.36 -14.79 -5.08
C VAL A 148 8.16 -13.40 -4.47
N ASP A 149 9.06 -12.48 -4.80
CA ASP A 149 9.07 -11.07 -4.34
C ASP A 149 7.79 -10.29 -4.68
N ASN A 150 7.28 -10.42 -5.91
CA ASN A 150 5.96 -9.90 -6.31
C ASN A 150 5.20 -11.03 -7.05
N PRO A 151 4.01 -11.46 -6.57
CA PRO A 151 3.27 -12.55 -7.18
C PRO A 151 2.69 -12.18 -8.55
N TYR A 152 2.44 -10.89 -8.82
CA TYR A 152 1.88 -10.40 -10.09
C TYR A 152 2.93 -10.23 -11.20
N ARG A 153 4.22 -10.18 -10.86
CA ARG A 153 5.31 -9.99 -11.83
C ARG A 153 5.37 -11.15 -12.84
N ASP A 154 5.33 -10.78 -14.11
CA ASP A 154 5.28 -11.69 -15.28
C ASP A 154 4.19 -12.77 -15.22
N ALA A 155 3.09 -12.53 -14.49
CA ALA A 155 2.02 -13.51 -14.22
C ALA A 155 0.78 -13.33 -15.10
N GLN A 156 0.16 -14.44 -15.51
CA GLN A 156 -1.23 -14.46 -15.97
C GLN A 156 -2.16 -14.48 -14.76
N VAL A 157 -2.96 -13.42 -14.57
CA VAL A 157 -3.91 -13.33 -13.44
C VAL A 157 -5.27 -13.93 -13.84
N TYR A 158 -5.89 -14.63 -12.90
CA TYR A 158 -7.19 -15.28 -13.02
C TYR A 158 -8.34 -14.34 -13.44
N VAL A 159 -9.13 -14.76 -14.43
CA VAL A 159 -10.35 -14.06 -14.85
C VAL A 159 -11.56 -14.84 -14.34
N ASN A 160 -12.35 -14.25 -13.43
CA ASN A 160 -13.55 -14.87 -12.89
C ASN A 160 -14.63 -15.02 -13.99
N PRO A 161 -14.98 -16.25 -14.43
CA PRO A 161 -15.91 -16.44 -15.55
C PRO A 161 -17.33 -16.01 -15.22
N GLN A 162 -17.72 -15.99 -13.94
CA GLN A 162 -19.05 -15.54 -13.51
C GLN A 162 -19.20 -14.02 -13.62
N TRP A 163 -18.17 -13.26 -13.25
CA TRP A 163 -18.14 -11.81 -13.43
C TRP A 163 -17.95 -11.44 -14.91
N SER A 164 -17.01 -12.09 -15.59
CA SER A 164 -16.76 -11.92 -17.04
C SER A 164 -18.06 -12.06 -17.86
N ALA A 165 -18.87 -13.08 -17.57
CA ALA A 165 -20.16 -13.29 -18.23
C ALA A 165 -21.22 -12.21 -17.91
N ARG A 166 -21.15 -11.55 -16.73
CA ARG A 166 -22.01 -10.40 -16.39
C ARG A 166 -21.55 -9.15 -17.15
N ALA A 167 -20.26 -8.85 -17.13
CA ALA A 167 -19.68 -7.73 -17.86
C ALA A 167 -19.95 -7.83 -19.38
N ALA A 168 -19.67 -8.97 -19.99
CA ALA A 168 -19.93 -9.23 -21.42
C ALA A 168 -21.43 -9.16 -21.81
N ALA A 169 -22.35 -9.27 -20.85
CA ALA A 169 -23.78 -9.11 -21.11
C ALA A 169 -24.23 -7.64 -21.18
N GLU A 170 -23.42 -6.70 -20.68
CA GLU A 170 -23.72 -5.27 -20.70
C GLU A 170 -23.22 -4.59 -22.00
N PRO A 171 -23.91 -3.53 -22.48
CA PRO A 171 -23.48 -2.81 -23.69
C PRO A 171 -22.06 -2.23 -23.56
N GLY A 172 -21.12 -2.80 -24.32
CA GLY A 172 -19.71 -2.40 -24.33
C GLY A 172 -18.84 -3.08 -23.25
N GLY A 173 -19.44 -3.85 -22.33
CA GLY A 173 -18.68 -4.52 -21.26
C GLY A 173 -17.75 -5.64 -21.73
N ASP A 174 -17.96 -6.17 -22.96
CA ASP A 174 -16.99 -7.04 -23.66
C ASP A 174 -15.55 -6.47 -23.66
N ALA A 175 -15.39 -5.15 -23.63
CA ALA A 175 -14.08 -4.48 -23.67
C ALA A 175 -13.31 -4.51 -22.34
N ILE A 176 -13.93 -4.96 -21.25
CA ILE A 176 -13.27 -5.20 -19.94
C ILE A 176 -13.62 -6.57 -19.33
N ALA A 177 -14.41 -7.40 -20.02
CA ALA A 177 -14.82 -8.71 -19.53
C ALA A 177 -13.67 -9.73 -19.40
N ASP A 178 -12.49 -9.43 -19.95
CA ASP A 178 -11.25 -10.21 -19.83
C ASP A 178 -10.33 -9.74 -18.69
N GLN A 179 -10.73 -8.73 -17.91
CA GLN A 179 -9.93 -8.22 -16.81
C GLN A 179 -10.04 -9.10 -15.56
N PRO A 180 -8.95 -9.32 -14.80
CA PRO A 180 -8.96 -10.12 -13.59
C PRO A 180 -9.63 -9.35 -12.43
N THR A 181 -10.49 -10.03 -11.68
CA THR A 181 -11.21 -9.44 -10.52
C THR A 181 -11.14 -10.32 -9.29
N GLY A 182 -11.16 -9.73 -8.09
CA GLY A 182 -11.21 -10.46 -6.83
C GLY A 182 -12.41 -11.41 -6.70
N VAL A 183 -12.18 -12.60 -6.13
CA VAL A 183 -13.20 -13.57 -5.75
C VAL A 183 -13.52 -13.40 -4.26
N TRP A 184 -14.73 -12.98 -3.93
CA TRP A 184 -15.11 -12.62 -2.56
C TRP A 184 -15.70 -13.80 -1.80
N LEU A 185 -15.09 -14.15 -0.67
CA LEU A 185 -15.64 -15.11 0.28
C LEU A 185 -16.49 -14.36 1.33
N ASP A 186 -17.56 -13.70 0.88
CA ASP A 186 -18.39 -12.79 1.71
C ASP A 186 -19.22 -13.48 2.82
N ARG A 187 -19.04 -14.79 2.98
CA ARG A 187 -19.71 -15.71 3.93
C ARG A 187 -19.10 -17.11 3.86
N THR A 188 -19.29 -17.91 4.91
CA THR A 188 -18.89 -19.33 5.01
C THR A 188 -19.43 -20.19 3.88
N SER A 189 -20.67 -19.95 3.45
CA SER A 189 -21.26 -20.72 2.34
C SER A 189 -20.64 -20.40 0.97
N ALA A 190 -19.90 -19.29 0.81
CA ALA A 190 -19.22 -18.97 -0.44
C ALA A 190 -18.02 -19.90 -0.72
N ILE A 191 -17.39 -20.45 0.34
CA ILE A 191 -16.28 -21.41 0.24
C ILE A 191 -16.65 -22.61 -0.64
N TYR A 192 -17.91 -23.07 -0.56
CA TYR A 192 -18.40 -24.30 -1.19
C TYR A 192 -19.32 -24.09 -2.40
N GLY A 193 -19.55 -22.84 -2.81
CA GLY A 193 -20.54 -22.50 -3.84
C GLY A 193 -21.96 -22.57 -3.30
N ASN A 194 -22.67 -21.43 -3.31
CA ASN A 194 -24.00 -21.29 -2.67
C ASN A 194 -25.12 -20.90 -3.65
N SER A 195 -24.80 -20.66 -4.93
CA SER A 195 -25.71 -20.09 -5.93
C SER A 195 -26.33 -18.75 -5.50
N SER A 196 -25.63 -17.99 -4.65
CA SER A 196 -26.08 -16.68 -4.20
C SER A 196 -25.98 -15.64 -5.32
N PRO A 197 -26.71 -14.51 -5.23
CA PRO A 197 -26.57 -13.43 -6.20
C PRO A 197 -25.18 -12.77 -6.18
N THR A 198 -24.44 -12.84 -5.07
CA THR A 198 -23.08 -12.29 -4.96
C THR A 198 -22.05 -13.24 -5.56
N THR A 199 -21.82 -14.38 -4.92
CA THR A 199 -20.70 -15.28 -5.25
C THR A 199 -21.04 -16.32 -6.32
N GLY A 200 -22.31 -16.41 -6.74
CA GLY A 200 -22.72 -17.32 -7.80
C GLY A 200 -22.63 -18.80 -7.41
N SER A 201 -22.48 -19.66 -8.41
CA SER A 201 -22.48 -21.13 -8.25
C SER A 201 -21.12 -21.72 -7.88
N MET A 202 -20.01 -21.02 -8.16
CA MET A 202 -18.66 -21.50 -7.89
C MET A 202 -18.27 -21.29 -6.42
N GLY A 203 -17.65 -22.30 -5.81
CA GLY A 203 -16.92 -22.18 -4.55
C GLY A 203 -15.44 -21.84 -4.75
N LEU A 204 -14.68 -21.77 -3.66
CA LEU A 204 -13.24 -21.53 -3.70
C LEU A 204 -12.52 -22.61 -4.50
N GLU A 205 -12.89 -23.89 -4.30
CA GLU A 205 -12.28 -25.00 -5.05
C GLU A 205 -12.57 -24.91 -6.54
N ASP A 206 -13.79 -24.55 -6.95
CA ASP A 206 -14.15 -24.37 -8.37
C ASP A 206 -13.38 -23.21 -9.01
N HIS A 207 -13.16 -22.11 -8.27
CA HIS A 207 -12.39 -20.96 -8.75
C HIS A 207 -10.91 -21.29 -8.94
N LEU A 208 -10.30 -22.05 -8.03
CA LEU A 208 -8.91 -22.50 -8.15
C LEU A 208 -8.73 -23.58 -9.24
N ASP A 209 -9.69 -24.48 -9.42
CA ASP A 209 -9.68 -25.45 -10.53
C ASP A 209 -9.84 -24.75 -11.90
N GLU A 210 -10.73 -23.77 -12.03
CA GLU A 210 -10.84 -22.93 -13.25
C GLU A 210 -9.54 -22.12 -13.49
N ALA A 211 -8.86 -21.63 -12.45
CA ALA A 211 -7.58 -20.95 -12.61
C ALA A 211 -6.50 -21.86 -13.23
N LEU A 212 -6.44 -23.13 -12.81
CA LEU A 212 -5.60 -24.14 -13.46
C LEU A 212 -6.01 -24.41 -14.92
N GLU A 213 -7.32 -24.44 -15.22
CA GLU A 213 -7.81 -24.63 -16.60
C GLU A 213 -7.49 -23.44 -17.52
N GLN A 214 -7.51 -22.21 -16.99
CA GLN A 214 -7.09 -20.99 -17.69
C GLN A 214 -5.57 -20.91 -17.88
N GLY A 215 -4.79 -21.67 -17.10
CA GLY A 215 -3.33 -21.52 -17.02
C GLY A 215 -2.92 -20.21 -16.35
N ALA A 216 -3.71 -19.72 -15.40
CA ALA A 216 -3.35 -18.56 -14.58
C ALA A 216 -2.23 -18.93 -13.60
N ASP A 217 -1.31 -17.99 -13.37
CA ASP A 217 -0.29 -18.07 -12.33
C ASP A 217 -0.79 -17.49 -10.99
N VAL A 218 -1.71 -16.51 -11.03
CA VAL A 218 -2.20 -15.77 -9.84
C VAL A 218 -3.71 -15.83 -9.71
N VAL A 219 -4.22 -16.05 -8.49
CA VAL A 219 -5.65 -15.93 -8.13
C VAL A 219 -5.82 -14.93 -7.00
N GLN A 220 -6.79 -14.02 -7.11
CA GLN A 220 -7.10 -13.00 -6.09
C GLN A 220 -8.34 -13.42 -5.28
N ILE A 221 -8.16 -13.73 -4.00
CA ILE A 221 -9.21 -14.14 -3.06
C ILE A 221 -9.39 -13.04 -2.00
N VAL A 222 -10.62 -12.67 -1.68
CA VAL A 222 -10.93 -11.73 -0.60
C VAL A 222 -11.47 -12.49 0.59
N ILE A 223 -10.70 -12.51 1.68
CA ILE A 223 -11.07 -13.06 2.97
C ILE A 223 -11.85 -11.97 3.71
N TYR A 224 -13.17 -12.13 3.84
CA TYR A 224 -14.03 -11.06 4.36
C TYR A 224 -15.25 -11.62 5.09
N ASN A 225 -15.07 -12.14 6.31
CA ASN A 225 -16.16 -12.65 7.15
C ASN A 225 -15.91 -12.51 8.66
N LEU A 226 -15.10 -11.55 9.12
CA LEU A 226 -14.84 -11.32 10.55
C LEU A 226 -16.13 -11.29 11.42
N PRO A 227 -16.09 -11.80 12.66
CA PRO A 227 -17.19 -11.64 13.61
C PRO A 227 -17.50 -10.16 13.82
N GLY A 228 -18.75 -9.73 13.63
CA GLY A 228 -19.12 -8.31 13.72
C GLY A 228 -18.45 -7.43 12.65
N ARG A 229 -18.26 -7.96 11.43
CA ARG A 229 -17.76 -7.28 10.22
C ARG A 229 -18.35 -5.88 10.02
N ASP A 230 -17.57 -4.99 9.40
CA ASP A 230 -17.94 -3.62 9.02
C ASP A 230 -18.49 -2.82 10.21
N CYS A 231 -17.76 -2.78 11.33
CA CYS A 231 -18.36 -2.36 12.60
C CYS A 231 -18.87 -0.90 12.63
N ALA A 232 -18.56 -0.08 11.62
CA ALA A 232 -19.04 1.29 11.44
C ALA A 232 -20.12 1.47 10.35
N ALA A 233 -20.50 0.40 9.64
CA ALA A 233 -21.50 0.36 8.58
C ALA A 233 -22.62 -0.65 8.89
N LEU A 234 -23.59 -0.79 7.96
CA LEU A 234 -24.72 -1.72 8.04
C LEU A 234 -24.98 -2.51 6.73
N ALA A 235 -24.51 -2.02 5.59
CA ALA A 235 -24.88 -2.56 4.27
C ALA A 235 -24.29 -3.95 4.01
N SER A 236 -23.10 -4.20 4.57
CA SER A 236 -22.34 -5.44 4.41
C SER A 236 -22.23 -6.24 5.71
N ASN A 237 -23.01 -5.94 6.75
CA ASN A 237 -23.02 -6.68 8.03
C ASN A 237 -22.83 -8.21 7.82
N GLY A 238 -21.72 -8.73 8.35
CA GLY A 238 -21.32 -10.13 8.21
C GLY A 238 -22.30 -11.10 8.87
N GLU A 239 -22.27 -12.37 8.47
CA GLU A 239 -23.17 -13.39 9.03
C GLU A 239 -22.80 -13.77 10.47
N LEU A 240 -21.53 -13.61 10.84
CA LEU A 240 -21.00 -13.91 12.17
C LEU A 240 -21.21 -12.73 13.13
N GLY A 241 -21.88 -12.99 14.24
CA GLY A 241 -22.08 -12.03 15.32
C GLY A 241 -20.79 -11.71 16.08
N GLN A 242 -20.81 -10.59 16.83
CA GLN A 242 -19.65 -10.00 17.52
C GLN A 242 -18.80 -10.96 18.38
N THR A 243 -19.34 -12.10 18.81
CA THR A 243 -18.67 -13.07 19.70
C THR A 243 -18.25 -14.38 19.00
N GLU A 244 -18.55 -14.55 17.72
CA GLU A 244 -18.45 -15.84 17.00
C GLU A 244 -17.06 -16.06 16.36
N ILE A 245 -16.01 -15.75 17.14
CA ILE A 245 -14.60 -15.87 16.71
C ILE A 245 -14.13 -17.32 16.60
N ALA A 246 -14.73 -18.25 17.34
CA ALA A 246 -14.42 -19.68 17.21
C ALA A 246 -14.95 -20.24 15.88
N GLU A 247 -16.14 -19.81 15.49
CA GLU A 247 -16.81 -20.13 14.23
C GLU A 247 -16.03 -19.54 13.04
N TYR A 248 -15.62 -18.27 13.12
CA TYR A 248 -14.73 -17.66 12.12
C TYR A 248 -13.44 -18.46 11.89
N LYS A 249 -12.78 -18.91 12.96
CA LYS A 249 -11.56 -19.72 12.83
C LYS A 249 -11.88 -21.10 12.23
N SER A 250 -12.74 -21.88 12.88
CA SER A 250 -12.92 -23.30 12.56
C SER A 250 -13.89 -23.64 11.42
N GLU A 251 -14.83 -22.75 11.08
CA GLU A 251 -15.81 -22.98 10.00
C GLU A 251 -15.54 -22.14 8.75
N TYR A 252 -14.76 -21.06 8.87
CA TYR A 252 -14.44 -20.14 7.77
C TYR A 252 -12.95 -20.15 7.37
N ILE A 253 -12.00 -19.84 8.27
CA ILE A 253 -10.56 -19.82 7.92
C ILE A 253 -9.99 -21.23 7.71
N ASP A 254 -10.19 -22.17 8.65
CA ASP A 254 -9.59 -23.51 8.57
C ASP A 254 -9.95 -24.24 7.24
N PRO A 255 -11.20 -24.20 6.73
CA PRO A 255 -11.53 -24.79 5.42
C PRO A 255 -10.93 -24.05 4.22
N ILE A 256 -10.73 -22.73 4.29
CA ILE A 256 -10.03 -21.97 3.24
C ILE A 256 -8.56 -22.44 3.17
N VAL A 257 -7.91 -22.59 4.32
CA VAL A 257 -6.53 -23.10 4.43
C VAL A 257 -6.43 -24.54 3.91
N GLU A 258 -7.39 -25.42 4.26
CA GLU A 258 -7.44 -26.80 3.74
C GLU A 258 -7.56 -26.82 2.20
N ILE A 259 -8.37 -25.94 1.60
CA ILE A 259 -8.54 -25.87 0.15
C ILE A 259 -7.32 -25.25 -0.54
N GLN A 260 -6.81 -24.10 -0.07
CA GLN A 260 -5.66 -23.42 -0.68
C GLN A 260 -4.37 -24.25 -0.57
N GLY A 261 -4.21 -25.01 0.52
CA GLY A 261 -3.08 -25.91 0.75
C GLY A 261 -3.12 -27.24 0.01
N GLN A 262 -4.14 -27.51 -0.81
CA GLN A 262 -4.19 -28.74 -1.60
C GLN A 262 -3.04 -28.81 -2.61
N ALA A 263 -2.37 -29.96 -2.69
CA ALA A 263 -1.19 -30.15 -3.54
C ALA A 263 -1.43 -29.95 -5.06
N LYS A 264 -2.68 -29.89 -5.53
CA LYS A 264 -3.00 -29.52 -6.92
C LYS A 264 -2.82 -28.02 -7.23
N TYR A 265 -2.79 -27.17 -6.20
CA TYR A 265 -2.63 -25.72 -6.31
C TYR A 265 -1.24 -25.23 -5.92
N ALA A 266 -0.28 -26.13 -5.68
CA ALA A 266 1.05 -25.77 -5.19
C ALA A 266 1.83 -24.82 -6.12
N ASP A 267 1.50 -24.81 -7.43
CA ASP A 267 2.10 -23.93 -8.43
C ASP A 267 1.28 -22.62 -8.65
N LEU A 268 0.07 -22.50 -8.09
CA LEU A 268 -0.74 -21.26 -8.13
C LEU A 268 -0.30 -20.29 -7.04
N ARG A 269 -0.10 -19.02 -7.39
CA ARG A 269 0.10 -17.92 -6.44
C ARG A 269 -1.27 -17.41 -5.96
N ILE A 270 -1.66 -17.76 -4.75
CA ILE A 270 -2.97 -17.37 -4.20
C ILE A 270 -2.80 -16.10 -3.37
N VAL A 271 -3.21 -14.96 -3.94
CA VAL A 271 -3.20 -13.67 -3.24
C VAL A 271 -4.46 -13.55 -2.39
N ASN A 272 -4.28 -13.41 -1.08
CA ASN A 272 -5.36 -13.21 -0.12
C ASN A 272 -5.40 -11.74 0.31
N VAL A 273 -6.46 -11.02 -0.06
CA VAL A 273 -6.79 -9.71 0.53
C VAL A 273 -7.53 -9.97 1.83
N VAL A 274 -6.94 -9.55 2.96
CA VAL A 274 -7.40 -9.94 4.30
C VAL A 274 -8.22 -8.84 4.97
N GLU A 275 -9.52 -9.14 5.12
CA GLU A 275 -10.52 -8.49 5.98
C GLU A 275 -10.58 -6.97 5.82
N ILE A 276 -11.20 -6.53 4.73
CA ILE A 276 -11.46 -5.11 4.45
C ILE A 276 -12.35 -4.47 5.51
N ASP A 277 -12.28 -3.14 5.65
CA ASP A 277 -13.08 -2.35 6.62
C ASP A 277 -13.02 -2.88 8.06
N SER A 278 -11.88 -3.45 8.47
CA SER A 278 -11.71 -4.08 9.79
C SER A 278 -10.85 -3.24 10.74
N LEU A 279 -9.53 -3.45 10.75
CA LEU A 279 -8.59 -2.88 11.73
C LEU A 279 -8.60 -1.34 11.81
N PRO A 280 -8.66 -0.58 10.70
CA PRO A 280 -8.67 0.89 10.78
C PRO A 280 -9.89 1.46 11.52
N ASN A 281 -11.00 0.71 11.64
CA ASN A 281 -12.13 1.08 12.50
C ASN A 281 -11.75 1.11 13.99
N LEU A 282 -10.81 0.28 14.44
CA LEU A 282 -10.34 0.25 15.83
C LEU A 282 -9.49 1.46 16.21
N VAL A 283 -9.03 2.24 15.23
CA VAL A 283 -8.35 3.54 15.42
C VAL A 283 -9.36 4.68 15.34
N THR A 284 -10.19 4.66 14.30
CA THR A 284 -10.98 5.82 13.86
C THR A 284 -12.40 5.86 14.42
N ASN A 285 -13.04 4.72 14.68
CA ASN A 285 -14.47 4.60 14.96
C ASN A 285 -14.78 4.02 16.35
N VAL A 286 -13.88 4.27 17.32
CA VAL A 286 -14.01 3.84 18.74
C VAL A 286 -13.92 5.00 19.72
N THR A 287 -14.48 4.82 20.91
CA THR A 287 -14.39 5.78 22.02
C THR A 287 -12.92 6.06 22.37
N PRO A 288 -12.48 7.33 22.52
CA PRO A 288 -13.27 8.56 22.65
C PRO A 288 -13.39 9.41 21.37
N ARG A 289 -13.19 8.84 20.16
CA ARG A 289 -13.36 9.59 18.91
C ARG A 289 -14.82 10.03 18.76
N ALA A 290 -15.06 11.20 18.16
CA ALA A 290 -16.43 11.72 17.97
C ALA A 290 -17.24 10.91 16.94
N THR A 291 -16.54 10.18 16.08
CA THR A 291 -17.01 9.23 15.06
C THR A 291 -17.42 7.86 15.62
N ALA A 292 -17.17 7.60 16.91
CA ALA A 292 -17.30 6.30 17.55
C ALA A 292 -18.68 5.66 17.42
N VAL A 293 -18.69 4.32 17.31
CA VAL A 293 -19.91 3.49 17.25
C VAL A 293 -19.83 2.34 18.27
N PRO A 294 -20.98 1.93 18.85
CA PRO A 294 -20.97 0.87 19.87
C PRO A 294 -20.46 -0.49 19.39
N ASN A 295 -20.61 -0.81 18.10
CA ASN A 295 -20.14 -2.09 17.55
C ASN A 295 -18.60 -2.13 17.51
N CYS A 296 -17.93 -1.12 16.95
CA CYS A 296 -16.47 -1.04 16.98
C CYS A 296 -15.91 -0.97 18.42
N ASP A 297 -16.60 -0.31 19.35
CA ASP A 297 -16.23 -0.39 20.77
C ASP A 297 -16.30 -1.82 21.30
N VAL A 298 -17.29 -2.64 20.92
CA VAL A 298 -17.31 -4.07 21.27
C VAL A 298 -16.15 -4.82 20.63
N MET A 299 -15.90 -4.62 19.33
CA MET A 299 -14.84 -5.32 18.59
C MET A 299 -13.43 -4.98 19.07
N LYS A 300 -13.21 -3.74 19.55
CA LYS A 300 -11.96 -3.35 20.21
C LYS A 300 -11.84 -3.94 21.62
N ASN A 301 -12.93 -4.01 22.38
CA ASN A 301 -12.92 -4.50 23.76
C ASN A 301 -12.84 -6.03 23.87
N ASN A 302 -13.34 -6.78 22.88
CA ASN A 302 -13.21 -8.24 22.84
C ASN A 302 -11.92 -8.71 22.13
N GLY A 303 -11.32 -7.87 21.28
CA GLY A 303 -10.09 -8.16 20.54
C GLY A 303 -10.29 -8.98 19.25
N ASN A 304 -11.53 -9.32 18.89
CA ASN A 304 -11.81 -10.32 17.85
C ASN A 304 -11.35 -9.90 16.43
N TYR A 305 -11.22 -8.60 16.14
CA TYR A 305 -10.62 -8.15 14.86
C TYR A 305 -9.11 -8.43 14.83
N VAL A 306 -8.38 -8.11 15.90
CA VAL A 306 -6.93 -8.43 16.02
C VAL A 306 -6.71 -9.95 16.02
N ASP A 307 -7.52 -10.68 16.79
CA ASP A 307 -7.46 -12.15 16.89
C ASP A 307 -7.83 -12.84 15.57
N GLY A 308 -8.82 -12.32 14.84
CA GLY A 308 -9.27 -12.89 13.57
C GLY A 308 -8.33 -12.59 12.40
N VAL A 309 -7.80 -11.37 12.28
CA VAL A 309 -6.84 -11.03 11.22
C VAL A 309 -5.52 -11.75 11.45
N SER A 310 -4.94 -11.72 12.66
CA SER A 310 -3.67 -12.40 12.93
C SER A 310 -3.75 -13.92 12.75
N TYR A 311 -4.88 -14.55 13.12
CA TYR A 311 -5.11 -15.98 12.84
C TYR A 311 -5.20 -16.28 11.34
N ALA A 312 -6.00 -15.50 10.59
CA ALA A 312 -6.14 -15.69 9.14
C ALA A 312 -4.79 -15.51 8.42
N VAL A 313 -4.05 -14.46 8.75
CA VAL A 313 -2.73 -14.18 8.17
C VAL A 313 -1.73 -15.28 8.52
N SER A 314 -1.68 -15.77 9.76
CA SER A 314 -0.73 -16.81 10.16
C SER A 314 -1.04 -18.18 9.52
N GLU A 315 -2.30 -18.64 9.56
CA GLU A 315 -2.67 -19.95 9.01
C GLU A 315 -2.60 -19.96 7.47
N LEU A 316 -2.99 -18.87 6.80
CA LEU A 316 -2.79 -18.74 5.35
C LEU A 316 -1.32 -18.55 5.00
N GLY A 317 -0.56 -17.76 5.79
CA GLY A 317 0.86 -17.43 5.56
C GLY A 317 1.77 -18.65 5.62
N ALA A 318 1.44 -19.63 6.47
CA ALA A 318 2.12 -20.91 6.58
C ALA A 318 2.08 -21.78 5.29
N LEU A 319 1.20 -21.46 4.33
CA LEU A 319 1.18 -22.12 3.02
C LEU A 319 2.27 -21.53 2.09
N PRO A 320 3.01 -22.36 1.33
CA PRO A 320 4.14 -21.90 0.52
C PRO A 320 3.72 -21.15 -0.75
N ASN A 321 2.44 -21.19 -1.11
CA ASN A 321 1.88 -20.69 -2.36
C ASN A 321 0.92 -19.49 -2.15
N THR A 322 0.79 -18.99 -0.93
CA THR A 322 -0.11 -17.89 -0.55
C THR A 322 0.63 -16.57 -0.31
N TYR A 323 -0.02 -15.47 -0.63
CA TYR A 323 0.53 -14.12 -0.58
C TYR A 323 -0.50 -13.21 0.11
N ASN A 324 -0.32 -12.92 1.40
CA ASN A 324 -1.31 -12.20 2.19
C ASN A 324 -1.07 -10.68 2.11
N TYR A 325 -2.10 -9.94 1.74
CA TYR A 325 -2.13 -8.48 1.78
C TYR A 325 -3.21 -8.02 2.75
N ILE A 326 -2.80 -7.32 3.82
CA ILE A 326 -3.73 -6.80 4.83
C ILE A 326 -4.37 -5.50 4.31
N ASP A 327 -5.68 -5.32 4.51
CA ASP A 327 -6.34 -4.07 4.14
C ASP A 327 -5.88 -2.89 5.01
N ALA A 328 -5.38 -1.85 4.35
CA ALA A 328 -4.89 -0.60 4.92
C ALA A 328 -5.86 0.57 4.71
N GLY A 329 -7.15 0.30 4.48
CA GLY A 329 -8.14 1.35 4.22
C GLY A 329 -7.80 2.18 3.00
N HIS A 330 -7.81 3.51 3.14
CA HIS A 330 -7.46 4.44 2.06
C HIS A 330 -7.03 5.82 2.63
N HIS A 331 -6.40 6.68 1.83
CA HIS A 331 -5.90 7.98 2.30
C HIS A 331 -7.04 8.84 2.88
N GLY A 332 -8.23 8.74 2.29
CA GLY A 332 -9.44 9.46 2.71
C GLY A 332 -10.02 9.01 4.06
N TRP A 333 -9.45 7.97 4.68
CA TRP A 333 -9.85 7.43 5.99
C TRP A 333 -8.73 7.52 7.04
N ILE A 334 -7.51 7.09 6.70
CA ILE A 334 -6.38 7.08 7.65
C ILE A 334 -5.18 7.94 7.24
N GLY A 335 -5.30 8.79 6.21
CA GLY A 335 -4.25 9.73 5.77
C GLY A 335 -4.02 10.97 6.64
N TRP A 336 -4.28 10.91 7.96
CA TRP A 336 -4.06 12.02 8.88
C TRP A 336 -2.99 11.66 9.91
N GLY A 337 -1.80 12.26 9.82
CA GLY A 337 -0.77 12.16 10.86
C GLY A 337 -0.88 13.31 11.87
N ASP A 338 -0.93 13.03 13.17
CA ASP A 338 -0.85 14.08 14.20
C ASP A 338 0.03 13.64 15.38
N THR A 339 0.67 14.61 16.02
CA THR A 339 1.30 14.44 17.35
C THR A 339 0.29 14.24 18.49
N ASN A 340 -0.99 14.53 18.25
CA ASN A 340 -2.10 14.30 19.16
C ASN A 340 -2.83 12.99 18.80
N PRO A 341 -2.78 11.94 19.64
CA PRO A 341 -3.44 10.64 19.39
C PRO A 341 -4.97 10.69 19.23
N GLN A 342 -5.62 11.83 19.47
CA GLN A 342 -7.04 12.04 19.19
C GLN A 342 -7.35 12.35 17.72
N TYR A 343 -6.37 12.84 16.95
CA TYR A 343 -6.51 13.21 15.53
C TYR A 343 -5.59 12.41 14.62
N ASP A 344 -4.55 11.80 15.16
CA ASP A 344 -3.70 10.85 14.45
C ASP A 344 -4.49 9.60 14.04
N ASN A 345 -4.57 9.33 12.75
CA ASN A 345 -5.09 8.09 12.19
C ASN A 345 -3.98 7.28 11.52
N PHE A 346 -2.96 7.94 10.97
CA PHE A 346 -1.93 7.35 10.13
C PHE A 346 -0.94 6.51 10.95
N PHE A 347 -0.24 7.13 11.90
CA PHE A 347 0.75 6.43 12.72
C PHE A 347 0.06 5.41 13.65
N ALA A 348 -1.08 5.79 14.25
CA ALA A 348 -1.90 4.89 15.05
C ALA A 348 -2.46 3.66 14.28
N ALA A 349 -2.64 3.74 12.96
CA ALA A 349 -3.01 2.57 12.15
C ALA A 349 -1.80 1.67 11.88
N ALA A 350 -0.65 2.24 11.52
CA ALA A 350 0.58 1.47 11.36
C ALA A 350 1.03 0.76 12.66
N GLU A 351 0.91 1.42 13.82
CA GLU A 351 1.13 0.80 15.14
C GLU A 351 0.17 -0.36 15.39
N LEU A 352 -1.12 -0.21 15.02
CA LEU A 352 -2.10 -1.28 15.15
C LEU A 352 -1.77 -2.47 14.23
N PHE A 353 -1.34 -2.24 12.99
CA PHE A 353 -0.90 -3.31 12.09
C PHE A 353 0.34 -4.01 12.64
N GLY A 354 1.35 -3.27 13.09
CA GLY A 354 2.54 -3.83 13.74
C GLY A 354 2.22 -4.66 14.99
N SER A 355 1.17 -4.28 15.74
CA SER A 355 0.71 -5.03 16.92
C SER A 355 0.14 -6.43 16.62
N LEU A 356 -0.13 -6.77 15.35
CA LEU A 356 -0.50 -8.13 14.95
C LEU A 356 0.68 -9.11 15.03
N ILE A 357 1.92 -8.62 14.92
CA ILE A 357 3.13 -9.47 14.92
C ILE A 357 3.30 -10.09 16.31
N GLY A 358 3.26 -11.43 16.35
CA GLY A 358 3.31 -12.24 17.56
C GLY A 358 1.93 -12.72 18.06
N GLU A 359 0.82 -12.14 17.59
CA GLU A 359 -0.52 -12.62 17.90
C GLU A 359 -0.87 -13.86 17.07
N ASN A 360 -1.53 -14.85 17.69
CA ASN A 360 -1.77 -16.21 17.14
C ASN A 360 -0.54 -16.98 16.61
N GLY A 361 0.68 -16.44 16.70
CA GLY A 361 1.88 -17.00 16.07
C GLY A 361 2.28 -16.33 14.76
N MET A 362 1.52 -15.32 14.31
CA MET A 362 1.83 -14.49 13.14
C MET A 362 3.21 -13.84 13.25
N THR A 363 3.93 -13.83 12.15
CA THR A 363 5.23 -13.18 11.96
C THR A 363 5.15 -12.13 10.85
N ALA A 364 6.22 -11.34 10.66
CA ALA A 364 6.31 -10.45 9.51
C ALA A 364 6.32 -11.22 8.18
N ASP A 365 6.95 -12.40 8.15
CA ASP A 365 7.05 -13.28 6.97
C ASP A 365 5.69 -13.84 6.49
N ASP A 366 4.65 -13.81 7.35
CA ASP A 366 3.28 -14.19 7.00
C ASP A 366 2.53 -13.08 6.23
N VAL A 367 3.08 -11.85 6.20
CA VAL A 367 2.52 -10.69 5.50
C VAL A 367 3.41 -10.34 4.31
N HIS A 368 2.85 -10.50 3.12
CA HIS A 368 3.56 -10.19 1.89
C HIS A 368 3.39 -8.71 1.48
N GLY A 369 2.30 -8.07 1.95
CA GLY A 369 2.06 -6.67 1.65
C GLY A 369 0.81 -6.11 2.30
N PHE A 370 0.40 -4.94 1.82
CA PHE A 370 -0.82 -4.26 2.21
C PHE A 370 -1.57 -3.74 1.00
N ILE A 371 -2.90 -3.63 1.09
CA ILE A 371 -3.74 -3.09 0.02
C ILE A 371 -4.48 -1.84 0.49
N SER A 372 -4.55 -0.82 -0.37
CA SER A 372 -5.40 0.35 -0.17
C SER A 372 -6.53 0.46 -1.18
N ASN A 373 -7.49 1.32 -0.85
CA ASN A 373 -8.63 1.71 -1.67
C ASN A 373 -9.62 0.58 -2.00
N THR A 374 -9.55 -0.57 -1.30
CA THR A 374 -10.40 -1.75 -1.55
C THR A 374 -11.88 -1.39 -1.52
N ALA A 375 -12.59 -1.64 -2.63
CA ALA A 375 -13.98 -1.22 -2.83
C ALA A 375 -14.27 0.28 -2.63
N ASN A 376 -13.28 1.16 -2.67
CA ASN A 376 -13.42 2.60 -2.50
C ASN A 376 -13.19 3.33 -3.84
N TYR A 377 -13.00 4.65 -3.77
CA TYR A 377 -13.05 5.56 -4.92
C TYR A 377 -11.99 6.68 -4.83
N SER A 378 -11.03 6.63 -3.91
CA SER A 378 -9.96 7.64 -3.84
C SER A 378 -9.14 7.65 -5.13
N ALA A 379 -8.89 8.85 -5.66
CA ALA A 379 -8.00 9.07 -6.80
C ALA A 379 -6.66 8.32 -6.64
N LEU A 380 -6.25 7.59 -7.69
CA LEU A 380 -4.92 6.97 -7.77
C LEU A 380 -3.82 8.03 -7.69
N GLU A 381 -3.98 9.10 -8.48
CA GLU A 381 -3.17 10.33 -8.48
C GLU A 381 -4.08 11.55 -8.64
N GLU A 382 -3.67 12.69 -8.09
CA GLU A 382 -4.32 13.99 -8.33
C GLU A 382 -3.44 14.86 -9.24
N PRO A 383 -3.58 14.75 -10.59
CA PRO A 383 -2.59 15.26 -11.55
C PRO A 383 -2.55 16.79 -11.69
N TYR A 384 -3.46 17.51 -11.03
CA TYR A 384 -3.64 18.95 -11.22
C TYR A 384 -3.31 19.79 -9.98
N TRP A 385 -3.05 19.19 -8.82
CA TRP A 385 -2.74 19.90 -7.58
C TRP A 385 -2.03 19.00 -6.55
N ALA A 386 -1.12 19.58 -5.77
CA ALA A 386 -0.49 18.87 -4.65
C ALA A 386 -1.11 19.31 -3.31
N VAL A 387 -1.29 18.36 -2.39
CA VAL A 387 -1.96 18.58 -1.10
C VAL A 387 -1.22 19.59 -0.19
N ASN A 388 0.10 19.75 -0.35
CA ASN A 388 0.93 20.72 0.36
C ASN A 388 1.14 22.05 -0.40
N GLN A 389 0.56 22.21 -1.59
CA GLN A 389 0.73 23.39 -2.44
C GLN A 389 0.21 24.66 -1.75
N ASN A 390 0.93 25.78 -1.90
CA ASN A 390 0.47 27.07 -1.37
C ASN A 390 -0.55 27.73 -2.32
N VAL A 391 -1.78 27.91 -1.85
CA VAL A 391 -2.86 28.62 -2.57
C VAL A 391 -3.53 29.60 -1.61
N GLY A 392 -3.75 30.84 -2.06
CA GLY A 392 -4.30 31.89 -1.21
C GLY A 392 -3.38 32.36 -0.07
N GLY A 393 -2.10 31.94 -0.05
CA GLY A 393 -1.10 32.33 0.94
C GLY A 393 -0.79 31.26 2.00
N GLN A 394 -1.45 30.10 1.96
CA GLN A 394 -1.30 29.00 2.92
C GLN A 394 -1.22 27.66 2.17
N ALA A 395 -0.53 26.65 2.73
CA ALA A 395 -0.57 25.30 2.18
C ALA A 395 -2.00 24.73 2.29
N LEU A 396 -2.45 23.96 1.29
CA LEU A 396 -3.81 23.44 1.24
C LEU A 396 -4.11 22.51 2.45
N ASN A 397 -3.23 21.55 2.76
CA ASN A 397 -3.32 20.71 3.98
C ASN A 397 -3.15 21.46 5.31
N GLN A 398 -2.79 22.74 5.29
CA GLN A 398 -2.73 23.57 6.50
C GLN A 398 -3.91 24.53 6.61
N ASN A 399 -4.92 24.43 5.74
CA ASN A 399 -5.98 25.44 5.64
C ASN A 399 -7.28 25.02 6.38
N PRO A 400 -7.67 25.70 7.49
CA PRO A 400 -8.89 25.38 8.24
C PRO A 400 -10.20 25.57 7.46
N ASN A 401 -10.17 26.22 6.29
CA ASN A 401 -11.36 26.55 5.51
C ASN A 401 -11.46 25.72 4.23
N LEU A 402 -10.83 24.55 4.18
CA LEU A 402 -10.78 23.67 2.99
C LEU A 402 -11.34 22.27 3.31
N PRO A 403 -12.68 22.08 3.28
CA PRO A 403 -13.32 20.85 3.78
C PRO A 403 -12.99 19.57 3.00
N TRP A 404 -12.54 19.67 1.74
CA TRP A 404 -12.13 18.50 0.97
C TRP A 404 -10.81 17.89 1.47
N VAL A 405 -9.83 18.76 1.79
CA VAL A 405 -8.54 18.32 2.31
C VAL A 405 -8.67 18.00 3.80
N ASP A 406 -9.28 18.92 4.57
CA ASP A 406 -9.52 18.81 6.01
C ASP A 406 -8.29 18.34 6.81
N TRP A 407 -7.14 18.99 6.56
CA TRP A 407 -5.84 18.67 7.20
C TRP A 407 -5.25 17.28 6.90
N ASN A 408 -5.81 16.53 5.94
CA ASN A 408 -5.22 15.27 5.49
C ASN A 408 -3.87 15.53 4.82
N ASP A 409 -2.90 14.65 5.08
CA ASP A 409 -1.53 14.77 4.56
C ASP A 409 -1.40 14.33 3.11
N PHE A 410 -2.44 13.69 2.56
CA PHE A 410 -2.50 13.11 1.23
C PHE A 410 -3.75 13.58 0.46
N ASN A 411 -3.71 13.45 -0.86
CA ASN A 411 -4.89 13.63 -1.73
C ASN A 411 -5.10 12.49 -2.73
N ASN A 412 -4.26 11.46 -2.69
CA ASN A 412 -4.26 10.33 -3.60
C ASN A 412 -3.69 9.07 -2.92
N GLU A 413 -3.89 7.91 -3.55
CA GLU A 413 -3.50 6.62 -2.97
C GLU A 413 -2.02 6.26 -3.19
N LYS A 414 -1.34 6.77 -4.23
CA LYS A 414 0.10 6.48 -4.43
C LYS A 414 0.96 7.11 -3.34
N ASP A 415 0.79 8.41 -3.08
CA ASP A 415 1.55 9.12 -2.03
C ASP A 415 1.25 8.52 -0.64
N PHE A 416 -0.01 8.10 -0.42
CA PHE A 416 -0.44 7.44 0.82
C PHE A 416 0.20 6.06 0.99
N THR A 417 0.22 5.24 -0.05
CA THR A 417 0.81 3.89 0.01
C THR A 417 2.32 3.90 0.10
N GLU A 418 3.01 4.85 -0.55
CA GLU A 418 4.46 5.06 -0.40
C GLU A 418 4.80 5.32 1.08
N ALA A 419 4.15 6.33 1.68
CA ALA A 419 4.38 6.69 3.08
C ALA A 419 3.93 5.61 4.07
N MET A 420 2.79 4.96 3.81
CA MET A 420 2.26 3.90 4.70
C MET A 420 3.20 2.70 4.71
N ARG A 421 3.79 2.33 3.56
CA ARG A 421 4.80 1.28 3.47
C ARG A 421 6.03 1.59 4.33
N GLU A 422 6.58 2.80 4.25
CA GLU A 422 7.73 3.22 5.07
C GLU A 422 7.41 3.10 6.58
N GLU A 423 6.22 3.54 6.99
CA GLU A 423 5.79 3.49 8.38
C GLU A 423 5.50 2.05 8.85
N LEU A 424 4.95 1.17 7.99
CA LEU A 424 4.75 -0.25 8.30
C LEU A 424 6.09 -0.97 8.52
N ILE A 425 7.10 -0.69 7.70
CA ILE A 425 8.47 -1.20 7.91
C ILE A 425 9.03 -0.69 9.25
N ALA A 426 8.81 0.59 9.57
CA ALA A 426 9.21 1.16 10.87
C ALA A 426 8.48 0.50 12.07
N ASN A 427 7.30 -0.06 11.85
CA ASN A 427 6.51 -0.81 12.84
C ASN A 427 6.77 -2.33 12.82
N GLY A 428 7.79 -2.80 12.08
CA GLY A 428 8.34 -4.15 12.22
C GLY A 428 7.97 -5.16 11.13
N PHE A 429 7.30 -4.73 10.05
CA PHE A 429 7.17 -5.54 8.84
C PHE A 429 8.48 -5.57 8.03
N ASN A 430 8.62 -6.57 7.15
CA ASN A 430 9.81 -6.76 6.35
C ASN A 430 10.01 -5.61 5.33
N ASP A 431 11.25 -5.32 4.94
CA ASP A 431 11.58 -4.23 4.03
C ASP A 431 11.24 -4.52 2.55
N ASP A 432 10.86 -5.76 2.24
CA ASP A 432 10.40 -6.25 0.95
C ASP A 432 8.87 -6.24 0.77
N ILE A 433 8.07 -5.85 1.79
CA ILE A 433 6.60 -5.80 1.64
C ILE A 433 6.17 -4.95 0.44
N GLY A 434 5.19 -5.43 -0.32
CA GLY A 434 4.62 -4.68 -1.45
C GLY A 434 3.29 -4.01 -1.14
N MET A 435 2.93 -2.99 -1.92
CA MET A 435 1.62 -2.32 -1.82
C MET A 435 0.72 -2.71 -3.01
N LEU A 436 -0.57 -2.87 -2.76
CA LEU A 436 -1.60 -2.95 -3.79
C LEU A 436 -2.53 -1.73 -3.70
N ILE A 437 -3.11 -1.34 -4.84
CA ILE A 437 -4.18 -0.33 -4.88
C ILE A 437 -5.35 -0.92 -5.69
N ASP A 438 -6.53 -1.00 -5.07
CA ASP A 438 -7.77 -1.29 -5.80
C ASP A 438 -8.13 -0.10 -6.69
N THR A 439 -8.00 -0.31 -8.00
CA THR A 439 -8.23 0.68 -9.06
C THR A 439 -9.54 0.43 -9.81
N SER A 440 -10.37 -0.50 -9.33
CA SER A 440 -11.63 -0.91 -9.98
C SER A 440 -12.57 0.26 -10.33
N ARG A 441 -12.65 1.30 -9.50
CA ARG A 441 -13.68 2.37 -9.61
C ARG A 441 -13.18 3.80 -9.33
N ASN A 442 -11.87 4.03 -9.36
CA ASN A 442 -11.27 5.31 -8.96
C ASN A 442 -10.71 6.17 -10.10
N GLY A 443 -11.08 5.87 -11.35
CA GLY A 443 -10.55 6.60 -12.51
C GLY A 443 -10.99 8.06 -12.57
N TRP A 444 -12.25 8.34 -12.24
CA TRP A 444 -12.88 9.67 -12.35
C TRP A 444 -12.67 10.31 -13.73
N GLY A 445 -13.09 9.60 -14.78
CA GLY A 445 -13.11 10.09 -16.15
C GLY A 445 -14.40 10.83 -16.51
N GLY A 446 -14.86 10.63 -17.75
CA GLY A 446 -16.05 11.29 -18.29
C GLY A 446 -15.89 12.80 -18.50
N ASP A 447 -16.99 13.45 -18.89
CA ASP A 447 -17.04 14.88 -19.23
C ASP A 447 -16.77 15.82 -18.03
N TYR A 448 -16.83 15.31 -16.79
CA TYR A 448 -16.62 16.08 -15.56
C TYR A 448 -15.19 16.06 -15.04
N ARG A 449 -14.31 15.20 -15.58
CA ARG A 449 -12.89 15.19 -15.20
C ARG A 449 -12.25 16.55 -15.53
N PRO A 450 -11.62 17.26 -14.57
CA PRO A 450 -10.84 18.45 -14.89
C PRO A 450 -9.74 18.14 -15.91
N THR A 451 -9.41 19.09 -16.77
CA THR A 451 -8.37 18.92 -17.80
C THR A 451 -7.10 19.73 -17.53
N ALA A 452 -7.11 20.55 -16.47
CA ALA A 452 -6.02 21.42 -16.07
C ALA A 452 -6.22 21.92 -14.63
N THR A 453 -5.11 22.30 -13.97
CA THR A 453 -5.11 23.04 -12.70
C THR A 453 -5.94 24.33 -12.79
N SER A 454 -6.74 24.59 -11.75
CA SER A 454 -7.49 25.84 -11.60
C SER A 454 -6.58 27.07 -11.58
N THR A 455 -7.10 28.20 -12.05
CA THR A 455 -6.44 29.51 -11.95
C THR A 455 -6.91 30.34 -10.75
N SER A 456 -7.80 29.78 -9.93
CA SER A 456 -8.33 30.43 -8.73
C SER A 456 -7.24 30.64 -7.67
N THR A 457 -7.26 31.82 -7.03
CA THR A 457 -6.48 32.07 -5.81
C THR A 457 -7.29 31.83 -4.53
N ASN A 458 -8.57 31.46 -4.63
CA ASN A 458 -9.36 30.96 -3.51
C ASN A 458 -9.09 29.44 -3.39
N PRO A 459 -8.61 28.95 -2.23
CA PRO A 459 -8.18 27.56 -2.07
C PRO A 459 -9.31 26.53 -2.21
N VAL A 460 -10.54 26.86 -1.82
CA VAL A 460 -11.70 25.96 -1.98
C VAL A 460 -12.03 25.81 -3.46
N THR A 461 -12.27 26.93 -4.14
CA THR A 461 -12.53 26.95 -5.58
C THR A 461 -11.38 26.34 -6.39
N PHE A 462 -10.12 26.55 -5.96
CA PHE A 462 -8.96 25.95 -6.61
C PHE A 462 -9.00 24.42 -6.54
N VAL A 463 -9.27 23.84 -5.36
CA VAL A 463 -9.35 22.39 -5.21
C VAL A 463 -10.57 21.82 -5.90
N ASP A 464 -11.76 22.40 -5.72
CA ASP A 464 -13.00 21.91 -6.36
C ASP A 464 -12.95 21.96 -7.89
N GLU A 465 -12.23 22.92 -8.48
CA GLU A 465 -12.00 22.99 -9.94
C GLU A 465 -10.81 22.13 -10.43
N SER A 466 -10.00 21.56 -9.53
CA SER A 466 -8.78 20.80 -9.88
C SER A 466 -8.80 19.32 -9.49
N ARG A 467 -9.56 18.92 -8.46
CA ARG A 467 -9.61 17.54 -7.99
C ARG A 467 -10.29 16.62 -9.01
N ILE A 468 -9.74 15.44 -9.25
CA ILE A 468 -10.41 14.45 -10.11
C ILE A 468 -11.51 13.72 -9.33
N ASP A 469 -11.29 13.40 -8.05
CA ASP A 469 -12.31 12.80 -7.19
C ASP A 469 -13.47 13.79 -6.98
N GLN A 470 -14.64 13.49 -7.55
CA GLN A 470 -15.81 14.38 -7.56
C GLN A 470 -16.79 14.16 -6.40
N ARG A 471 -16.47 13.31 -5.42
CA ARG A 471 -17.36 13.06 -4.25
C ARG A 471 -17.65 14.35 -3.48
N PHE A 472 -18.74 14.36 -2.70
CA PHE A 472 -18.99 15.45 -1.76
C PHE A 472 -17.98 15.46 -0.61
N GLN A 473 -17.58 14.29 -0.12
CA GLN A 473 -16.58 14.11 0.94
C GLN A 473 -15.94 12.72 0.84
N LYS A 474 -14.66 12.58 1.23
CA LYS A 474 -13.84 11.36 1.03
C LYS A 474 -14.34 10.10 1.74
N GLY A 475 -15.09 10.26 2.83
CA GLY A 475 -15.77 9.19 3.57
C GLY A 475 -17.14 8.79 2.99
N ASN A 476 -17.53 9.33 1.84
CA ASN A 476 -18.63 8.78 1.05
C ASN A 476 -18.11 7.55 0.28
N TRP A 477 -18.59 6.36 0.67
CA TRP A 477 -18.05 5.08 0.23
C TRP A 477 -19.04 4.20 -0.56
N CYS A 478 -20.35 4.45 -0.49
CA CYS A 478 -21.34 3.57 -1.11
C CYS A 478 -21.80 4.10 -2.47
N ASN A 479 -21.74 3.26 -3.51
CA ASN A 479 -22.38 3.44 -4.82
C ASN A 479 -22.19 4.85 -5.41
N GLN A 480 -20.98 5.39 -5.40
CA GLN A 480 -20.76 6.82 -5.66
C GLN A 480 -21.10 7.20 -7.10
N ALA A 481 -22.00 8.17 -7.26
CA ALA A 481 -22.39 8.69 -8.56
C ALA A 481 -21.26 9.49 -9.21
N GLY A 482 -21.05 9.32 -10.52
CA GLY A 482 -19.98 9.94 -11.29
C GLY A 482 -18.63 9.22 -11.20
N ALA A 483 -18.55 8.09 -10.48
CA ALA A 483 -17.37 7.24 -10.46
C ALA A 483 -17.06 6.64 -11.86
N GLY A 484 -15.84 6.12 -12.04
CA GLY A 484 -15.36 5.57 -13.31
C GLY A 484 -14.32 4.47 -13.11
N LEU A 485 -14.25 3.49 -14.01
CA LEU A 485 -13.18 2.49 -14.01
C LEU A 485 -11.81 3.17 -13.98
N GLY A 486 -10.91 2.75 -13.09
CA GLY A 486 -9.55 3.28 -13.01
C GLY A 486 -8.60 2.64 -14.02
N GLU A 487 -7.31 2.70 -13.70
CA GLU A 487 -6.31 1.87 -14.36
C GLU A 487 -6.74 0.39 -14.35
N ARG A 488 -6.37 -0.34 -15.41
CA ARG A 488 -6.62 -1.78 -15.44
C ARG A 488 -5.57 -2.52 -14.60
N PRO A 489 -5.84 -3.76 -14.16
CA PRO A 489 -4.88 -4.52 -13.39
C PRO A 489 -3.51 -4.59 -14.08
N GLN A 490 -2.47 -4.16 -13.37
CA GLN A 490 -1.12 -3.96 -13.90
C GLN A 490 -0.11 -4.28 -12.80
N ALA A 491 0.85 -5.19 -13.08
CA ALA A 491 1.98 -5.47 -12.20
C ALA A 491 3.08 -4.40 -12.31
N ASP A 492 3.83 -4.21 -11.22
CA ASP A 492 4.97 -3.30 -11.07
C ASP A 492 4.74 -1.86 -11.64
N PRO A 493 3.62 -1.17 -11.36
CA PRO A 493 3.43 0.20 -11.84
C PRO A 493 4.38 1.21 -11.18
N GLU A 494 4.86 0.95 -9.96
CA GLU A 494 5.85 1.74 -9.23
C GLU A 494 6.77 0.83 -8.39
N PRO A 495 7.97 1.29 -7.96
CA PRO A 495 8.95 0.44 -7.25
C PRO A 495 8.48 -0.16 -5.92
N TRP A 496 7.39 0.36 -5.33
CA TRP A 496 6.83 -0.11 -4.06
C TRP A 496 5.40 -0.67 -4.19
N ILE A 497 4.87 -0.72 -5.42
CA ILE A 497 3.51 -1.18 -5.72
C ILE A 497 3.63 -2.45 -6.55
N ASP A 498 3.21 -3.59 -5.99
CA ASP A 498 3.25 -4.88 -6.65
C ASP A 498 2.30 -4.92 -7.85
N ALA A 499 1.10 -4.39 -7.65
CA ALA A 499 0.11 -4.25 -8.70
C ALA A 499 -0.97 -3.21 -8.39
N TYR A 500 -1.45 -2.56 -9.44
CA TYR A 500 -2.83 -2.10 -9.49
C TYR A 500 -3.73 -3.31 -9.72
N VAL A 501 -4.80 -3.42 -8.94
CA VAL A 501 -5.70 -4.58 -8.93
C VAL A 501 -7.16 -4.14 -8.98
N TRP A 502 -8.06 -5.01 -9.43
CA TRP A 502 -9.51 -4.80 -9.34
C TRP A 502 -10.07 -5.78 -8.31
N ILE A 503 -10.11 -5.39 -7.04
CA ILE A 503 -10.57 -6.29 -5.98
C ILE A 503 -12.09 -6.27 -5.90
N LYS A 504 -12.71 -5.09 -5.82
CA LYS A 504 -14.16 -4.96 -6.00
C LYS A 504 -14.53 -5.15 -7.48
N PRO A 505 -15.34 -6.17 -7.86
CA PRO A 505 -15.67 -6.38 -9.26
C PRO A 505 -16.55 -5.23 -9.77
N PRO A 506 -16.17 -4.51 -10.84
CA PRO A 506 -16.98 -3.42 -11.36
C PRO A 506 -18.39 -3.87 -11.75
N GLY A 507 -19.39 -3.07 -11.40
CA GLY A 507 -20.82 -3.40 -11.56
C GLY A 507 -21.47 -4.09 -10.37
N GLU A 508 -20.71 -4.51 -9.36
CA GLU A 508 -21.29 -5.01 -8.11
C GLU A 508 -21.55 -3.88 -7.11
N SER A 509 -22.80 -3.81 -6.62
CA SER A 509 -23.25 -2.82 -5.63
C SER A 509 -22.44 -2.88 -4.33
N ASP A 510 -22.32 -1.75 -3.66
CA ASP A 510 -21.75 -1.62 -2.31
C ASP A 510 -22.79 -1.87 -1.21
N GLY A 511 -24.07 -1.65 -1.53
CA GLY A 511 -25.19 -1.73 -0.58
C GLY A 511 -26.51 -1.30 -1.20
N ALA A 512 -27.63 -1.69 -0.59
CA ALA A 512 -28.94 -1.29 -1.08
C ALA A 512 -29.23 0.18 -0.77
N SER A 513 -29.83 0.91 -1.72
CA SER A 513 -30.24 2.31 -1.50
C SER A 513 -31.56 2.46 -0.73
N GLU A 514 -32.22 1.36 -0.42
CA GLU A 514 -33.43 1.29 0.42
C GLU A 514 -33.49 -0.05 1.18
N GLU A 515 -34.47 -0.22 2.08
CA GLU A 515 -34.67 -1.48 2.82
C GLU A 515 -35.16 -2.60 1.87
N ILE A 516 -34.26 -3.50 1.48
CA ILE A 516 -34.58 -4.69 0.67
C ILE A 516 -34.64 -5.95 1.56
N PRO A 517 -35.84 -6.55 1.77
CA PRO A 517 -35.97 -7.79 2.53
C PRO A 517 -35.19 -8.94 1.88
N ASN A 518 -34.27 -9.54 2.63
CA ASN A 518 -33.35 -10.56 2.14
C ASN A 518 -33.09 -11.66 3.18
N ASN A 519 -32.39 -12.71 2.75
CA ASN A 519 -31.95 -13.83 3.59
C ASN A 519 -30.41 -13.96 3.59
N GLU A 520 -29.69 -12.87 3.32
CA GLU A 520 -28.22 -12.81 3.19
C GLU A 520 -27.53 -12.18 4.41
N GLY A 521 -28.29 -11.69 5.39
CA GLY A 521 -27.79 -10.98 6.58
C GLY A 521 -27.58 -9.47 6.38
N LYS A 522 -27.70 -8.98 5.14
CA LYS A 522 -27.38 -7.60 4.75
C LYS A 522 -28.44 -6.61 5.24
N GLY A 523 -27.98 -5.53 5.87
CA GLY A 523 -28.82 -4.43 6.32
C GLY A 523 -29.03 -3.35 5.25
N PHE A 524 -29.81 -2.34 5.61
CA PHE A 524 -29.85 -1.06 4.92
C PHE A 524 -28.95 -0.08 5.67
N ASP A 525 -28.05 0.58 4.95
CA ASP A 525 -27.18 1.64 5.48
C ASP A 525 -27.58 2.97 4.84
N GLU A 526 -27.79 3.98 5.67
CA GLU A 526 -28.13 5.32 5.18
C GLU A 526 -26.99 5.94 4.35
N MET A 527 -25.72 5.49 4.51
CA MET A 527 -24.63 5.90 3.60
C MET A 527 -24.81 5.44 2.15
N CYS A 528 -25.72 4.49 1.88
CA CYS A 528 -26.13 4.06 0.55
C CYS A 528 -27.43 4.74 0.07
N ASP A 529 -28.12 5.49 0.93
CA ASP A 529 -29.35 6.20 0.60
C ASP A 529 -29.01 7.57 -0.03
N PRO A 530 -29.47 7.86 -1.27
CA PRO A 530 -29.23 9.16 -1.92
C PRO A 530 -29.81 10.37 -1.16
N ASP A 531 -30.89 10.18 -0.38
CA ASP A 531 -31.54 11.23 0.40
C ASP A 531 -30.89 11.46 1.78
N TYR A 532 -29.92 10.63 2.18
CA TYR A 532 -29.26 10.74 3.48
C TYR A 532 -28.33 11.97 3.56
N GLY A 533 -28.59 12.82 4.56
CA GLY A 533 -27.80 14.03 4.86
C GLY A 533 -26.46 13.77 5.57
N GLY A 534 -26.03 12.52 5.70
CA GLY A 534 -24.75 12.16 6.30
C GLY A 534 -24.72 12.19 7.83
N ASN A 535 -23.53 11.97 8.36
CA ASN A 535 -23.20 12.01 9.78
C ASN A 535 -21.75 12.48 9.98
N ILE A 536 -21.27 12.51 11.21
CA ILE A 536 -19.92 13.03 11.52
C ILE A 536 -18.78 12.32 10.76
N ARG A 537 -18.91 11.04 10.39
CA ARG A 537 -17.87 10.30 9.65
C ARG A 537 -17.67 10.79 8.21
N ASN A 538 -18.71 11.32 7.57
CA ASN A 538 -18.62 11.94 6.24
C ASN A 538 -18.72 13.48 6.28
N GLY A 539 -18.50 14.09 7.45
CA GLY A 539 -18.60 15.54 7.64
C GLY A 539 -20.02 16.11 7.65
N ASN A 540 -21.07 15.27 7.73
CA ASN A 540 -22.48 15.62 7.57
C ASN A 540 -22.82 16.15 6.17
N ASN A 541 -22.27 15.48 5.15
CA ASN A 541 -22.56 15.75 3.74
C ASN A 541 -23.59 14.74 3.19
N PRO A 542 -24.30 15.06 2.10
CA PRO A 542 -25.07 14.06 1.37
C PRO A 542 -24.21 12.85 1.01
N SER A 543 -24.80 11.65 1.02
CA SER A 543 -24.11 10.39 0.73
C SER A 543 -23.43 10.35 -0.64
N GLY A 544 -23.99 11.04 -1.65
CA GLY A 544 -23.54 10.92 -3.04
C GLY A 544 -23.79 9.53 -3.66
N ALA A 545 -24.53 8.67 -2.97
CA ALA A 545 -24.89 7.34 -3.43
C ALA A 545 -25.93 7.41 -4.56
N ARG A 546 -25.92 6.39 -5.42
CA ARG A 546 -26.92 6.18 -6.48
C ARG A 546 -28.25 5.66 -5.91
N ASP A 547 -29.36 6.04 -6.54
CA ASP A 547 -30.69 5.49 -6.26
C ASP A 547 -30.89 4.12 -6.95
N ASN A 548 -31.95 3.40 -6.55
CA ASN A 548 -32.33 2.08 -7.08
C ASN A 548 -31.24 0.99 -7.00
N MET A 549 -30.27 1.12 -6.07
CA MET A 549 -29.16 0.19 -5.96
C MET A 549 -29.57 -1.09 -5.21
N PRO A 550 -29.16 -2.27 -5.70
CA PRO A 550 -29.47 -3.55 -5.06
C PRO A 550 -28.55 -3.82 -3.87
N LEU A 551 -28.80 -4.92 -3.15
CA LEU A 551 -27.97 -5.38 -2.02
C LEU A 551 -26.47 -5.48 -2.38
N SER A 552 -25.60 -5.32 -1.39
CA SER A 552 -24.15 -5.41 -1.59
C SER A 552 -23.73 -6.69 -2.32
N GLY A 553 -22.88 -6.56 -3.33
CA GLY A 553 -22.42 -7.65 -4.22
C GLY A 553 -23.40 -8.07 -5.31
N HIS A 554 -24.64 -7.56 -5.33
CA HIS A 554 -25.57 -7.81 -6.44
C HIS A 554 -25.23 -6.90 -7.63
N TRP A 555 -25.53 -7.37 -8.84
CA TRP A 555 -25.24 -6.65 -10.07
C TRP A 555 -26.11 -5.41 -10.28
N SER A 556 -25.48 -4.27 -10.59
CA SER A 556 -26.11 -3.03 -11.00
C SER A 556 -25.64 -2.62 -12.40
N SER A 557 -26.50 -2.88 -13.40
CA SER A 557 -26.27 -2.50 -14.80
C SER A 557 -26.05 -0.99 -14.96
N GLU A 558 -26.77 -0.16 -14.20
CA GLU A 558 -26.64 1.31 -14.26
C GLU A 558 -25.30 1.80 -13.68
N GLN A 559 -24.82 1.20 -12.58
CA GLN A 559 -23.50 1.50 -12.04
C GLN A 559 -22.40 1.02 -13.00
N PHE A 560 -22.52 -0.20 -13.56
CA PHE A 560 -21.56 -0.73 -14.53
C PHE A 560 -21.45 0.17 -15.77
N ALA A 561 -22.58 0.63 -16.31
CA ALA A 561 -22.62 1.49 -17.48
C ALA A 561 -21.94 2.85 -17.20
N GLU A 562 -22.20 3.49 -16.05
CA GLU A 562 -21.51 4.73 -15.68
C GLU A 562 -20.01 4.50 -15.47
N LEU A 563 -19.62 3.43 -14.77
CA LEU A 563 -18.21 3.11 -14.54
C LEU A 563 -17.45 2.99 -15.87
N LEU A 564 -18.05 2.34 -16.86
CA LEU A 564 -17.49 2.16 -18.20
C LEU A 564 -17.46 3.48 -19.01
N GLU A 565 -18.53 4.29 -18.95
CA GLU A 565 -18.60 5.61 -19.60
C GLU A 565 -17.54 6.59 -19.05
N ASN A 566 -17.36 6.59 -17.72
CA ASN A 566 -16.41 7.45 -17.01
C ASN A 566 -15.03 6.82 -16.83
N ALA A 567 -14.68 5.77 -17.58
CA ALA A 567 -13.39 5.10 -17.43
C ALA A 567 -12.20 6.06 -17.67
N TYR A 568 -11.20 6.02 -16.79
CA TYR A 568 -9.93 6.72 -16.96
C TYR A 568 -8.74 5.86 -16.48
N PRO A 569 -7.80 5.51 -17.38
CA PRO A 569 -7.77 5.85 -18.80
C PRO A 569 -8.96 5.27 -19.57
N PRO A 570 -9.44 5.90 -20.67
CA PRO A 570 -10.59 5.39 -21.42
C PRO A 570 -10.44 3.94 -21.88
N VAL A 571 -11.55 3.20 -21.89
CA VAL A 571 -11.67 1.89 -22.53
C VAL A 571 -11.89 2.10 -24.04
N ASN A 572 -11.26 1.28 -24.89
CA ASN A 572 -11.22 1.46 -26.36
C ASN A 572 -11.99 0.36 -27.11
#